data_AF-A0A392R8W9-F1
#
_entry.id   AF-A0A392R8W9-F1
#
_cell.length_a   1.000
_cell.length_b   1.000
_cell.length_c   1.000
_cell.angle_alpha   90.00
_cell.angle_beta   90.00
_cell.angle_gamma   90.00
#
_symmetry.space_group_name_H-M   'P 1'
#
loop_
_entity.id
_entity.type
_entity.pdbx_description
1 polymer ?
#
loop_
_entity_poly.entity_id
_entity_poly.type
_entity_poly.pdbx_seq_one_letter_code
_entity_poly.pdbx_strand_id
1 'polypeptide(L)'
;MVVAAGAWHAAVVGRDGRVCTWGWGRYGCLGHGNEECEAAPKVVEALNNVKAVHVATGDYTTFVVSEEGDVYSFGCGESASLGHNAVIDEQ
;
A
#
# COMPACT_ATOMS: atom_id res chain seq x y z
N MET A 1 -14.79 1.07 -7.36
CA MET A 1 -14.11 2.17 -6.68
C MET A 1 -14.17 1.87 -5.20
N VAL A 2 -13.01 1.77 -4.56
CA VAL A 2 -12.87 1.39 -3.14
C VAL A 2 -12.04 2.47 -2.46
N VAL A 3 -12.38 2.80 -1.22
CA VAL A 3 -11.63 3.72 -0.37
C VAL A 3 -11.24 3.00 0.91
N ALA A 4 -10.03 3.27 1.40
CA ALA A 4 -9.56 2.88 2.71
C ALA A 4 -8.91 4.10 3.38
N ALA A 5 -9.14 4.25 4.68
CA ALA A 5 -8.55 5.32 5.48
C ALA A 5 -8.01 4.71 6.77
N GLY A 6 -6.69 4.85 6.97
CA GLY A 6 -6.00 4.49 8.19
C GLY A 6 -5.89 5.68 9.12
N ALA A 7 -5.12 5.54 10.19
CA ALA A 7 -4.88 6.63 11.14
C ALA A 7 -4.13 7.83 10.51
N TRP A 8 -3.25 7.57 9.54
CA TRP A 8 -2.29 8.57 9.04
C TRP A 8 -2.27 8.74 7.52
N HIS A 9 -2.86 7.81 6.76
CA HIS A 9 -2.90 7.85 5.31
C HIS A 9 -4.21 7.28 4.78
N ALA A 10 -4.48 7.54 3.51
CA ALA A 10 -5.63 7.03 2.79
C ALA A 10 -5.19 6.43 1.46
N ALA A 11 -6.00 5.50 0.97
CA ALA A 11 -5.80 4.84 -0.29
C ALA A 11 -7.12 4.66 -1.04
N VAL A 12 -7.08 4.74 -2.37
CA VAL A 12 -8.23 4.49 -3.24
C VAL A 12 -7.86 3.63 -4.42
N VAL A 13 -8.82 2.83 -4.85
CA VAL A 13 -8.81 2.14 -6.15
C VAL A 13 -9.76 2.87 -7.10
N GLY A 14 -9.20 3.47 -8.14
CA GLY A 14 -9.93 4.12 -9.22
C GLY A 14 -10.76 3.15 -10.06
N ARG A 15 -11.61 3.68 -10.94
CA ARG A 15 -12.44 2.84 -11.85
C ARG A 15 -11.59 2.09 -12.89
N ASP A 16 -10.43 2.65 -13.21
CA ASP A 16 -9.41 2.08 -14.09
C ASP A 16 -8.50 1.06 -13.38
N GLY A 17 -8.73 0.80 -12.08
CA GLY A 17 -7.92 -0.13 -11.29
C GLY A 17 -6.63 0.48 -10.74
N ARG A 18 -6.34 1.76 -10.99
CA ARG A 18 -5.15 2.41 -10.42
C ARG A 18 -5.31 2.66 -8.93
N VAL A 19 -4.22 2.46 -8.20
CA VAL A 19 -4.13 2.77 -6.77
C VAL A 19 -3.54 4.17 -6.59
N CYS A 20 -4.22 5.01 -5.84
CA CYS A 20 -3.65 6.27 -5.34
C CYS A 20 -3.57 6.24 -3.81
N THR A 21 -2.49 6.78 -3.26
CA THR A 21 -2.24 6.90 -1.83
C THR A 21 -1.84 8.34 -1.50
N TRP A 22 -2.13 8.78 -0.27
CA TRP A 22 -1.71 10.08 0.25
C TRP A 22 -1.77 10.12 1.77
N GLY A 23 -1.17 11.15 2.36
CA GLY A 23 -1.05 11.34 3.80
C GLY A 23 0.39 11.14 4.28
N TRP A 24 0.53 10.51 5.44
CA TRP A 24 1.83 10.30 6.07
C TRP A 24 2.66 9.24 5.33
N GLY A 25 3.91 9.56 5.02
CA GLY A 25 4.78 8.75 4.16
C GLY A 25 5.66 7.71 4.83
N ARG A 26 5.86 7.80 6.14
CA ARG A 26 6.92 7.03 6.81
C ARG A 26 6.66 5.53 6.77
N TYR A 27 7.75 4.77 6.91
CA TYR A 27 7.80 3.32 6.69
C TYR A 27 7.40 2.89 5.27
N GLY A 28 7.31 3.84 4.32
CA GLY A 28 6.93 3.55 2.93
C GLY A 28 5.47 3.13 2.75
N CYS A 29 4.57 3.48 3.68
CA CYS A 29 3.17 3.04 3.65
C CYS A 29 2.36 3.60 2.48
N LEU A 30 2.89 4.58 1.75
CA LEU A 30 2.29 5.09 0.51
C LEU A 30 2.72 4.34 -0.75
N GLY A 31 3.81 3.55 -0.71
CA GLY A 31 4.25 2.73 -1.85
C GLY A 31 4.93 3.51 -2.99
N HIS A 32 5.35 4.76 -2.77
CA HIS A 32 6.00 5.60 -3.80
C HIS A 32 7.52 5.40 -3.92
N GLY A 33 8.09 4.39 -3.26
CA GLY A 33 9.52 4.12 -3.26
C GLY A 33 10.35 5.07 -2.39
N ASN A 34 9.70 5.85 -1.54
CA ASN A 34 10.31 6.75 -0.55
C ASN A 34 9.42 6.85 0.70
N GLU A 35 9.82 7.68 1.67
CA GLU A 35 9.09 7.93 2.93
C GLU A 35 8.47 9.34 3.01
N GLU A 36 8.33 10.01 1.87
CA GLU A 36 7.82 11.39 1.83
C GLU A 36 6.31 11.41 2.02
N CYS A 37 5.82 12.44 2.73
CA CYS A 37 4.39 12.65 2.88
C CYS A 37 3.80 13.26 1.62
N GLU A 38 2.60 12.83 1.24
CA GLU A 38 1.90 13.32 0.06
C GLU A 38 0.64 14.06 0.49
N ALA A 39 0.52 15.34 0.11
CA ALA A 39 -0.61 16.17 0.50
C ALA A 39 -1.87 15.92 -0.34
N ALA A 40 -1.73 15.22 -1.46
CA ALA A 40 -2.81 14.92 -2.40
C ALA A 40 -2.66 13.50 -2.96
N PRO A 41 -3.75 12.87 -3.45
CA PRO A 41 -3.70 11.54 -4.05
C PRO A 41 -2.63 11.46 -5.14
N LYS A 42 -1.66 10.55 -4.94
CA LYS A 42 -0.60 10.26 -5.91
C LYS A 42 -0.69 8.81 -6.34
N VAL A 43 -0.46 8.55 -7.62
CA VAL A 43 -0.50 7.19 -8.18
C VAL A 43 0.68 6.38 -7.64
N VAL A 44 0.40 5.13 -7.24
CA VAL A 44 1.43 4.16 -6.89
C VAL A 44 1.99 3.56 -8.17
N GLU A 45 2.98 4.23 -8.76
CA GLU A 45 3.55 3.87 -10.08
C GLU A 45 4.07 2.41 -10.14
N ALA A 46 4.53 1.87 -9.01
CA ALA A 46 4.96 0.47 -8.90
C ALA A 46 3.84 -0.55 -9.20
N LEU A 47 2.57 -0.14 -9.13
CA LEU A 47 1.39 -0.96 -9.39
C LEU A 47 0.70 -0.60 -10.72
N ASN A 48 1.31 0.18 -11.62
CA ASN A 48 0.65 0.60 -12.87
C ASN A 48 0.21 -0.55 -13.79
N ASN A 49 0.90 -1.68 -13.73
CA ASN A 49 0.55 -2.89 -14.51
C ASN A 49 -0.36 -3.85 -13.73
N VAL A 50 -0.84 -3.45 -12.55
CA VAL A 50 -1.71 -4.24 -11.68
C VAL A 50 -3.09 -3.61 -11.68
N LYS A 51 -4.09 -4.38 -12.10
CA LYS A 51 -5.49 -3.94 -12.00
C LYS A 51 -6.02 -4.22 -10.59
N ALA A 52 -5.92 -3.24 -9.70
CA ALA A 52 -6.42 -3.38 -8.34
C ALA A 52 -7.96 -3.38 -8.29
N VAL A 53 -8.51 -4.14 -7.34
CA VAL A 53 -9.95 -4.21 -7.08
C VAL A 53 -10.31 -3.92 -5.61
N HIS A 54 -9.38 -4.15 -4.68
CA HIS A 54 -9.55 -3.81 -3.26
C HIS A 54 -8.31 -3.13 -2.70
N VAL A 55 -8.52 -2.31 -1.68
CA VAL A 55 -7.46 -1.70 -0.87
C VAL A 55 -7.87 -1.68 0.60
N ALA A 56 -6.91 -1.86 1.49
CA ALA A 56 -7.07 -1.72 2.93
C ALA A 56 -5.84 -1.02 3.53
N THR A 57 -6.04 -0.33 4.65
CA THR A 57 -4.98 0.42 5.34
C THR A 57 -4.98 0.06 6.83
N GLY A 58 -3.80 -0.20 7.39
CA GLY A 58 -3.57 -0.18 8.83
C GLY A 58 -3.05 1.18 9.29
N ASP A 59 -2.42 1.24 10.47
CA ASP A 59 -1.80 2.48 10.97
C ASP A 59 -0.65 2.94 10.07
N TYR A 60 0.18 1.98 9.64
CA TYR A 60 1.40 2.23 8.85
C TYR A 60 1.57 1.23 7.71
N THR A 61 0.50 0.56 7.29
CA THR A 61 0.52 -0.47 6.25
C THR A 61 -0.60 -0.25 5.25
N THR A 62 -0.35 -0.67 4.01
CA THR A 62 -1.32 -0.68 2.93
C THR A 62 -1.30 -2.04 2.27
N PHE A 63 -2.49 -2.56 1.98
CA PHE A 63 -2.70 -3.83 1.29
C PHE A 63 -3.54 -3.59 0.04
N VAL A 64 -3.17 -4.23 -1.06
CA VAL A 64 -3.86 -4.14 -2.35
C VAL A 64 -4.14 -5.55 -2.85
N VAL A 65 -5.33 -5.77 -3.39
CA VAL A 65 -5.70 -7.03 -4.07
C VAL A 65 -5.98 -6.74 -5.54
N SER A 66 -5.34 -7.49 -6.43
CA SER A 66 -5.56 -7.42 -7.89
C SER A 66 -6.80 -8.19 -8.32
N GLU A 67 -7.29 -7.92 -9.53
CA GLU A 67 -8.35 -8.70 -10.19
C GLU A 67 -7.96 -10.18 -10.35
N GLU A 68 -6.66 -10.49 -10.44
CA GLU A 68 -6.13 -11.85 -10.57
C GLU A 68 -6.02 -12.58 -9.21
N GLY A 69 -6.24 -11.86 -8.10
CA GLY A 69 -6.17 -12.41 -6.74
C GLY A 69 -4.79 -12.26 -6.08
N ASP A 70 -3.83 -11.62 -6.73
CA ASP A 70 -2.53 -11.30 -6.13
C ASP A 70 -2.69 -10.28 -5.01
N VAL A 71 -1.87 -10.42 -3.98
CA VAL A 71 -1.85 -9.54 -2.82
C VAL A 71 -0.51 -8.82 -2.75
N TYR A 72 -0.57 -7.50 -2.60
CA TYR A 72 0.59 -6.63 -2.42
C TYR A 72 0.48 -5.95 -1.06
N SER A 73 1.61 -5.81 -0.38
CA SER A 73 1.68 -5.06 0.87
C SER A 73 2.90 -4.14 0.90
N PHE A 74 2.76 -3.00 1.55
CA PHE A 74 3.84 -2.04 1.78
C PHE A 74 3.58 -1.20 3.03
N GLY A 75 4.64 -0.74 3.68
CA GLY A 75 4.58 -0.04 4.96
C GLY A 75 5.48 -0.64 6.03
N CYS A 76 5.08 -0.49 7.30
CA CYS A 76 5.80 -1.01 8.44
C CYS A 76 5.69 -2.53 8.56
N GLY A 77 6.81 -3.25 8.45
CA GLY A 77 6.92 -4.71 8.56
C GLY A 77 7.04 -5.26 9.98
N GLU A 78 6.86 -4.44 11.01
CA GLU A 78 6.88 -4.90 12.40
C GLU A 78 5.84 -6.02 12.63
N SER A 79 6.19 -6.99 13.48
CA SER A 79 5.36 -8.16 13.76
C SER A 79 4.99 -9.00 12.53
N ALA A 80 5.80 -8.96 11.46
CA ALA A 80 5.56 -9.66 10.20
C ALA A 80 4.22 -9.28 9.51
N SER A 81 3.71 -8.08 9.80
CA SER A 81 2.41 -7.58 9.31
C SER A 81 2.27 -7.52 7.78
N LEU A 82 3.38 -7.43 7.05
CA LEU A 82 3.40 -7.39 5.58
C LEU A 82 3.27 -8.80 4.96
N GLY A 83 3.45 -9.87 5.74
CA GLY A 83 3.35 -11.24 5.22
C GLY A 83 4.45 -11.61 4.21
N HIS A 84 5.50 -10.81 4.09
CA HIS A 84 6.70 -11.19 3.36
C HIS A 84 7.49 -12.16 4.24
N ASN A 85 7.63 -13.41 3.84
CA ASN A 85 8.48 -14.39 4.52
C ASN A 85 9.95 -13.96 4.39
N ALA A 86 10.39 -13.00 5.22
CA ALA A 86 11.80 -12.87 5.52
C ALA A 86 12.12 -14.06 6.41
N VAL A 87 12.78 -15.07 5.85
CA VAL A 87 13.65 -15.92 6.65
C VAL A 87 14.51 -14.96 7.46
N ILE A 88 14.29 -14.93 8.78
CA ILE A 88 15.27 -14.39 9.70
C ILE A 88 16.47 -15.31 9.48
N ASP A 89 17.47 -14.85 8.74
CA ASP A 89 18.74 -15.57 8.68
C ASP A 89 19.22 -15.64 10.14
N GLU A 90 19.12 -16.82 10.74
CA GLU A 90 19.66 -17.09 12.06
C GLU A 90 21.19 -16.90 11.97
N GLN A 91 21.72 -15.94 12.73
CA GLN A 91 23.15 -15.82 12.99
C GLN A 91 23.63 -16.91 13.95
#